data_AF-A0AAU2RPS0-F1
#
_entry.id   AF-A0AAU2RPS0-F1
#
_cell.length_a   1.000
_cell.length_b   1.000
_cell.length_c   1.000
_cell.angle_alpha   90.00
_cell.angle_beta   90.00
_cell.angle_gamma   90.00
#
_symmetry.space_group_name_H-M   'P 1'
#
loop_
_entity.id
_entity.type
_entity.pdbx_description
1 polymer ?
#
loop_
_entity_poly.entity_id
_entity_poly.type
_entity_poly.pdbx_seq_one_letter_code
_entity_poly.pdbx_strand_id
1 'polypeptide(L)'
;MGRVRFEAITWERLGDLLANRLLDLKPEDGSPWPRIAFDGALAARPGDLAVRVSEALRIRGRSSLVVGTEGFLRPASLRFEYGHEDVEAYYDGWFDTAALWREVFGPLDPGGTGRVLPDLWDPTSDRATRSPYVPLPPGAILLTHGPLLLKHWFPFDLTVHVLLSPGALRRRTPEGEHWTLPAFERYETETAPAATADVLVRADDPRHPAWNG
;
A
#
# COMPACT_ATOMS: atom_id res chain seq x y z
N MET A 1 14.37 12.93 18.91
CA MET A 1 13.81 12.95 17.54
C MET A 1 13.43 14.37 17.18
N GLY A 2 14.02 14.92 16.11
CA GLY A 2 13.65 16.25 15.62
C GLY A 2 12.17 16.29 15.23
N ARG A 3 11.52 17.44 15.44
CA ARG A 3 10.11 17.62 15.11
C ARG A 3 9.95 17.50 13.59
N VAL A 4 9.32 16.42 13.11
CA VAL A 4 8.94 16.27 11.70
C VAL A 4 8.06 17.48 11.33
N ARG A 5 8.51 18.27 10.35
CA ARG A 5 7.78 19.45 9.88
C ARG A 5 6.77 19.00 8.82
N PHE A 6 5.51 19.32 9.04
CA PHE A 6 4.45 19.06 8.07
C PHE A 6 4.11 20.32 7.30
N GLU A 7 3.83 20.15 6.02
CA GLU A 7 3.38 21.20 5.11
C GLU A 7 1.98 20.84 4.58
N ALA A 8 1.08 21.81 4.57
CA ALA A 8 -0.25 21.63 3.99
C ALA A 8 -0.14 21.42 2.48
N ILE A 9 -0.89 20.45 1.95
CA ILE A 9 -0.84 20.09 0.54
C ILE A 9 -2.25 19.73 0.04
N THR A 10 -2.45 19.73 -1.28
CA THR A 10 -3.62 19.14 -1.93
C THR A 10 -3.28 17.73 -2.40
N TRP A 11 -4.26 16.85 -2.53
CA TRP A 11 -3.98 15.49 -3.02
C TRP A 11 -3.42 15.48 -4.44
N GLU A 12 -3.90 16.40 -5.30
CA GLU A 12 -3.43 16.62 -6.66
C GLU A 12 -1.94 16.97 -6.65
N ARG A 13 -1.55 17.98 -5.86
CA ARG A 13 -0.15 18.41 -5.75
C ARG A 13 0.74 17.32 -5.15
N LEU A 14 0.24 16.58 -4.15
CA LEU A 14 0.97 15.46 -3.57
C LEU A 14 1.23 14.37 -4.61
N GLY A 15 0.21 14.00 -5.40
CA GLY A 15 0.36 13.02 -6.48
C GLY A 15 1.39 13.47 -7.52
N ASP A 16 1.37 14.73 -7.92
CA ASP A 16 2.34 15.30 -8.86
C ASP A 16 3.77 15.31 -8.31
N LEU A 17 3.96 15.66 -7.04
CA LEU A 17 5.28 15.70 -6.42
C LEU A 17 5.85 14.29 -6.22
N LEU A 18 5.03 13.33 -5.80
CA LEU A 18 5.43 11.93 -5.71
C LEU A 18 5.78 11.40 -7.11
N ALA A 19 4.93 11.62 -8.12
CA ALA A 19 5.22 11.18 -9.49
C ALA A 19 6.55 11.76 -10.01
N ASN A 20 6.84 13.04 -9.74
CA ASN A 20 8.14 13.64 -10.08
C ASN A 20 9.30 12.95 -9.35
N ARG A 21 9.20 12.72 -8.04
CA ARG A 21 10.22 12.03 -7.25
C ARG A 21 10.50 10.63 -7.78
N LEU A 22 9.47 9.93 -8.26
CA LEU A 22 9.57 8.57 -8.78
C LEU A 22 10.20 8.47 -10.17
N LEU A 23 10.25 9.55 -10.96
CA LEU A 23 10.85 9.51 -12.31
C LEU A 23 12.35 9.19 -12.28
N ASP A 24 13.04 9.63 -11.24
CA ASP A 24 14.49 9.48 -11.08
C ASP A 24 14.87 8.38 -10.07
N LEU A 25 13.88 7.72 -9.46
CA LEU A 25 14.10 6.67 -8.46
C LEU A 25 14.76 5.45 -9.12
N LYS A 26 15.86 4.99 -8.52
CA LYS A 26 16.59 3.80 -8.94
C LYS A 26 16.63 2.80 -7.78
N PRO A 27 16.10 1.58 -7.95
CA PRO A 27 16.22 0.52 -6.96
C PRO A 27 17.68 0.26 -6.58
N GLU A 28 17.95 0.10 -5.28
CA GLU A 28 19.30 -0.15 -4.77
C GLU A 28 19.79 -1.58 -5.07
N ASP A 29 18.86 -2.52 -5.20
CA ASP A 29 19.13 -3.94 -5.47
C ASP A 29 19.44 -4.24 -6.94
N GLY A 30 19.41 -3.22 -7.81
CA GLY A 30 19.62 -3.36 -9.26
C GLY A 30 18.40 -3.85 -10.03
N SER A 31 17.22 -3.93 -9.40
CA SER A 31 15.98 -4.18 -10.12
C SER A 31 15.72 -3.06 -11.14
N PRO A 32 15.22 -3.38 -12.35
CA PRO A 32 14.81 -2.35 -13.29
C PRO A 32 13.41 -1.78 -12.96
N TRP A 33 12.71 -2.27 -11.93
CA TRP A 33 11.35 -1.83 -11.58
C TRP A 33 11.32 -1.22 -10.18
N PRO A 34 11.10 0.10 -10.05
CA PRO A 34 10.80 0.70 -8.75
C PRO A 34 9.49 0.16 -8.18
N ARG A 35 9.51 -0.19 -6.89
CA ARG A 35 8.40 -0.79 -6.12
C ARG A 35 8.04 0.14 -4.98
N ILE A 36 6.85 0.73 -5.05
CA ILE A 36 6.43 1.80 -4.15
C ILE A 36 5.30 1.31 -3.25
N ALA A 37 5.41 1.56 -1.95
CA ALA A 37 4.33 1.30 -1.00
C ALA A 37 3.48 2.55 -0.78
N PHE A 38 2.16 2.37 -0.78
CA PHE A 38 1.18 3.28 -0.22
C PHE A 38 0.51 2.56 0.95
N ASP A 39 1.13 2.68 2.11
CA ASP A 39 0.69 2.05 3.34
C ASP A 39 -0.34 2.90 4.07
N GLY A 40 -1.31 2.24 4.70
CA GLY A 40 -2.27 2.88 5.60
C GLY A 40 -3.57 2.09 5.71
N ALA A 41 -4.35 2.38 6.75
CA ALA A 41 -5.67 1.77 6.89
C ALA A 41 -6.54 2.04 5.65
N LEU A 42 -7.44 1.11 5.29
CA LEU A 42 -8.35 1.30 4.16
C LEU A 42 -9.18 2.59 4.28
N ALA A 43 -9.56 2.96 5.51
CA ALA A 43 -10.21 4.22 5.81
C ALA A 43 -9.38 5.44 5.38
N ALA A 44 -8.05 5.37 5.40
CA ALA A 44 -7.14 6.43 4.95
C ALA A 44 -7.05 6.55 3.42
N ARG A 45 -7.59 5.56 2.68
CA ARG A 45 -7.64 5.50 1.21
C ARG A 45 -6.27 5.62 0.53
N PRO A 46 -5.25 4.82 0.93
CA PRO A 46 -3.94 4.85 0.27
C PRO A 46 -4.02 4.46 -1.22
N GLY A 47 -5.00 3.62 -1.60
CA GLY A 47 -5.25 3.27 -3.01
C GLY A 47 -5.64 4.47 -3.88
N ASP A 48 -6.43 5.41 -3.37
CA ASP A 48 -6.76 6.65 -4.09
C ASP A 48 -5.50 7.47 -4.39
N LEU A 49 -4.53 7.49 -3.47
CA LEU A 49 -3.26 8.16 -3.68
C LEU A 49 -2.38 7.41 -4.70
N ALA A 50 -2.31 6.08 -4.61
CA ALA A 50 -1.58 5.25 -5.58
C ALA A 50 -2.12 5.45 -7.01
N VAL A 51 -3.44 5.44 -7.20
CA VAL A 51 -4.09 5.71 -8.49
C VAL A 51 -3.75 7.11 -8.98
N ARG A 52 -3.84 8.13 -8.12
CA ARG A 52 -3.51 9.51 -8.50
C ARG A 52 -2.05 9.67 -8.94
N VAL A 53 -1.11 9.00 -8.26
CA VAL A 53 0.30 8.94 -8.68
C VAL A 53 0.43 8.23 -10.03
N SER A 54 -0.27 7.12 -10.24
CA SER A 54 -0.30 6.40 -11.52
C SER A 54 -0.77 7.29 -12.68
N GLU A 55 -1.81 8.11 -12.46
CA GLU A 55 -2.32 9.05 -13.46
C GLU A 55 -1.31 10.16 -13.77
N ALA A 56 -0.66 10.69 -12.74
CA ALA A 56 0.39 11.70 -12.88
C ALA A 56 1.62 11.16 -13.61
N LEU A 57 2.03 9.90 -13.35
CA LEU A 57 3.10 9.20 -14.06
C LEU A 57 2.76 8.97 -15.54
N ARG A 58 1.52 8.57 -15.84
CA ARG A 58 1.04 8.39 -17.22
C ARG A 58 1.18 9.66 -18.04
N ILE A 59 0.81 10.82 -17.49
CA ILE A 59 0.95 12.13 -18.16
C ILE A 59 2.43 12.45 -18.47
N ARG A 60 3.36 11.93 -17.66
CA ARG A 60 4.81 12.09 -17.81
C ARG A 60 5.45 10.99 -18.69
N GLY A 61 4.64 10.13 -19.32
CA GLY A 61 5.12 9.05 -20.18
C GLY A 61 5.77 7.89 -19.41
N ARG A 62 5.50 7.75 -18.12
CA ARG A 62 6.01 6.66 -17.27
C ARG A 62 4.90 5.65 -17.00
N SER A 63 5.10 4.41 -17.44
CA SER A 63 4.16 3.31 -17.16
C SER A 63 4.21 2.90 -15.69
N SER A 64 3.06 2.56 -15.13
CA SER A 64 2.94 2.03 -13.78
C SER A 64 1.80 1.02 -13.69
N LEU A 65 1.86 0.15 -12.68
CA LEU A 65 0.78 -0.77 -12.31
C LEU A 65 0.41 -0.53 -10.84
N VAL A 66 -0.88 -0.30 -10.58
CA VAL A 66 -1.42 -0.23 -9.23
C VAL A 66 -1.88 -1.62 -8.81
N VAL A 67 -1.45 -2.08 -7.63
CA VAL A 67 -1.84 -3.38 -7.05
C VAL A 67 -2.32 -3.16 -5.61
N GLY A 68 -3.55 -3.55 -5.33
CA GLY A 68 -4.12 -3.50 -3.99
C GLY A 68 -3.97 -4.85 -3.26
N THR A 69 -3.62 -4.84 -1.98
CA THR A 69 -3.52 -6.08 -1.20
C THR A 69 -4.85 -6.78 -0.99
N GLU A 70 -5.99 -6.08 -1.19
CA GLU A 70 -7.32 -6.67 -1.17
C GLU A 70 -7.51 -7.75 -2.26
N GLY A 71 -6.78 -7.65 -3.38
CA GLY A 71 -6.74 -8.69 -4.41
C GLY A 71 -5.95 -9.92 -4.01
N PHE A 72 -5.30 -9.90 -2.84
CA PHE A 72 -4.46 -10.98 -2.31
C PHE A 72 -4.92 -11.41 -0.92
N LEU A 73 -6.21 -11.30 -0.63
CA LEU A 73 -6.78 -11.87 0.58
C LEU A 73 -6.74 -13.40 0.53
N ARG A 74 -6.49 -14.03 1.67
CA ARG A 74 -6.69 -15.47 1.82
C ARG A 74 -8.19 -15.81 1.72
N PRO A 75 -8.55 -17.04 1.34
CA PRO A 75 -9.95 -17.48 1.35
C PRO A 75 -10.63 -17.27 2.70
N ALA A 76 -11.96 -17.05 2.72
CA ALA A 76 -12.71 -16.83 3.96
C ALA A 76 -12.50 -17.94 4.99
N SER A 77 -12.33 -19.19 4.56
CA SER A 77 -12.06 -20.33 5.46
C SER A 77 -10.78 -20.17 6.29
N LEU A 78 -9.78 -19.43 5.79
CA LEU A 78 -8.56 -19.11 6.53
C LEU A 78 -8.68 -17.78 7.27
N ARG A 79 -9.34 -16.77 6.68
CA ARG A 79 -9.50 -15.46 7.31
C ARG A 79 -10.38 -15.51 8.56
N PHE A 80 -11.40 -16.35 8.55
CA PHE A 80 -12.41 -16.42 9.60
C PHE A 80 -12.32 -17.69 10.45
N GLU A 81 -11.19 -18.41 10.37
CA GLU A 81 -10.94 -19.64 11.14
C GLU A 81 -11.19 -19.44 12.65
N TYR A 82 -10.76 -18.28 13.18
CA TYR A 82 -10.88 -17.91 14.59
C TYR A 82 -12.06 -16.97 14.89
N GLY A 83 -12.90 -16.68 13.89
CA GLY A 83 -14.03 -15.75 13.97
C GLY A 83 -13.98 -14.67 12.91
N HIS A 84 -15.13 -14.04 12.65
CA HIS A 84 -15.25 -12.97 11.64
C HIS A 84 -14.59 -11.65 12.07
N GLU A 85 -14.44 -11.47 13.39
CA GLU A 85 -13.92 -10.25 14.01
C GLU A 85 -12.67 -10.56 14.87
N ASP A 86 -11.84 -11.50 14.41
CA ASP A 86 -10.61 -11.87 15.10
C ASP A 86 -9.44 -10.93 14.69
N VAL A 87 -8.97 -10.13 15.65
CA VAL A 87 -7.92 -9.11 15.46
C VAL A 87 -6.59 -9.74 15.06
N GLU A 88 -6.23 -10.89 15.65
CA GLU A 88 -4.96 -11.56 15.41
C GLU A 88 -4.94 -12.15 13.99
N ALA A 89 -6.05 -12.78 13.59
CA ALA A 89 -6.25 -13.26 12.23
C ALA A 89 -6.16 -12.10 11.22
N TYR A 90 -6.78 -10.96 11.49
CA TYR A 90 -6.66 -9.79 10.62
C TYR A 90 -5.23 -9.27 10.51
N TYR A 91 -4.52 -9.15 11.64
CA TYR A 91 -3.17 -8.58 11.68
C TYR A 91 -2.15 -9.47 10.96
N ASP A 92 -2.23 -10.80 11.11
CA ASP A 92 -1.20 -11.73 10.63
C ASP A 92 -1.63 -12.68 9.52
N GLY A 93 -2.93 -12.94 9.40
CA GLY A 93 -3.45 -14.06 8.62
C GLY A 93 -4.26 -13.69 7.38
N TRP A 94 -4.75 -12.46 7.26
CA TRP A 94 -5.72 -12.13 6.20
C TRP A 94 -5.13 -11.98 4.81
N PHE A 95 -3.93 -11.42 4.71
CA PHE A 95 -3.27 -11.16 3.43
C PHE A 95 -2.31 -12.30 3.08
N ASP A 96 -2.40 -12.80 1.84
CA ASP A 96 -1.49 -13.80 1.31
C ASP A 96 -0.17 -13.16 0.89
N THR A 97 0.67 -12.89 1.90
CA THR A 97 2.01 -12.34 1.73
C THR A 97 2.90 -13.22 0.86
N ALA A 98 2.70 -14.54 0.89
CA ALA A 98 3.44 -15.48 0.05
C ALA A 98 3.03 -15.35 -1.43
N ALA A 99 1.74 -15.14 -1.72
CA ALA A 99 1.27 -14.85 -3.07
C ALA A 99 1.78 -13.48 -3.55
N LEU A 100 1.78 -12.44 -2.71
CA LEU A 100 2.37 -11.14 -3.06
C LEU A 100 3.86 -11.28 -3.44
N TRP A 101 4.63 -12.04 -2.66
CA TRP A 101 6.02 -12.34 -3.02
C TRP A 101 6.14 -13.07 -4.35
N ARG A 102 5.36 -14.14 -4.54
CA ARG A 102 5.48 -15.02 -5.71
C ARG A 102 5.00 -14.36 -7.00
N GLU A 103 3.90 -13.60 -6.94
CA GLU A 103 3.16 -13.14 -8.12
C GLU A 103 3.33 -11.65 -8.40
N VAL A 104 3.83 -10.87 -7.43
CA VAL A 104 4.00 -9.41 -7.56
C VAL A 104 5.45 -8.99 -7.43
N PHE A 105 6.12 -9.30 -6.32
CA PHE A 105 7.47 -8.79 -6.07
C PHE A 105 8.57 -9.63 -6.74
N GLY A 106 8.52 -10.95 -6.66
CA GLY A 106 9.50 -11.86 -7.27
C GLY A 106 9.65 -11.69 -8.79
N PRO A 107 8.56 -11.48 -9.57
CA PRO A 107 8.67 -11.13 -10.98
C PRO A 107 9.42 -9.82 -11.25
N LEU A 108 9.55 -8.95 -10.24
CA LEU A 108 10.22 -7.65 -10.31
C LEU A 108 11.58 -7.63 -9.59
N ASP A 109 12.11 -8.78 -9.16
CA ASP A 109 13.48 -8.86 -8.67
C ASP A 109 14.50 -8.67 -9.81
N PRO A 110 15.79 -8.43 -9.49
CA PRO A 110 16.85 -8.40 -10.50
C PRO A 110 16.88 -9.69 -11.35
N GLY A 111 16.73 -9.54 -12.68
CA GLY A 111 16.62 -10.68 -13.60
C GLY A 111 15.24 -11.34 -13.65
N GLY A 112 14.24 -10.76 -12.97
CA GLY A 112 12.84 -11.17 -12.98
C GLY A 112 12.18 -11.01 -14.36
N THR A 113 10.94 -11.53 -14.46
CA THR A 113 10.23 -11.60 -15.74
C THR A 113 9.45 -10.32 -16.10
N GLY A 114 9.23 -9.43 -15.13
CA GLY A 114 8.34 -8.28 -15.27
C GLY A 114 6.86 -8.64 -15.40
N ARG A 115 6.45 -9.90 -15.20
CA ARG A 115 5.06 -10.34 -15.35
C ARG A 115 4.38 -10.42 -14.00
N VAL A 116 3.58 -9.39 -13.68
CA VAL A 116 2.90 -9.26 -12.39
C VAL A 116 1.47 -9.76 -12.51
N LEU A 117 0.99 -10.51 -11.53
CA LEU A 117 -0.44 -10.80 -11.39
C LEU A 117 -1.11 -9.64 -10.65
N PRO A 118 -2.18 -9.01 -11.17
CA PRO A 118 -2.77 -7.84 -10.53
C PRO A 118 -3.67 -8.18 -9.34
N ASP A 119 -4.25 -9.38 -9.33
CA ASP A 119 -5.10 -9.91 -8.27
C ASP A 119 -5.12 -11.45 -8.33
N LEU A 120 -5.40 -12.08 -7.19
CA LEU A 120 -5.53 -13.54 -7.05
C LEU A 120 -6.88 -13.94 -6.43
N TRP A 121 -7.53 -13.04 -5.69
CA TRP A 121 -8.75 -13.30 -4.95
C TRP A 121 -9.75 -12.14 -5.09
N ASP A 122 -11.01 -12.47 -5.36
CA ASP A 122 -12.14 -11.54 -5.28
C ASP A 122 -12.79 -11.68 -3.90
N PRO A 123 -12.68 -10.67 -3.01
CA PRO A 123 -13.27 -10.72 -1.68
C PRO A 123 -14.80 -10.69 -1.67
N THR A 124 -15.45 -10.25 -2.76
CA THR A 124 -16.91 -10.15 -2.84
C THR A 124 -17.52 -11.52 -3.08
N SER A 125 -16.98 -12.27 -4.03
CA SER A 125 -17.46 -13.63 -4.35
C SER A 125 -16.75 -14.73 -3.56
N ASP A 126 -15.68 -14.37 -2.83
CA ASP A 126 -14.74 -15.26 -2.13
C ASP A 126 -14.22 -16.37 -3.05
N ARG A 127 -13.65 -15.97 -4.19
CA ARG A 127 -13.11 -16.87 -5.21
C ARG A 127 -11.82 -16.35 -5.82
N ALA A 128 -11.02 -17.29 -6.31
CA ALA A 128 -9.86 -16.94 -7.11
C ALA A 128 -10.27 -16.19 -8.38
N THR A 129 -9.56 -15.12 -8.70
CA THR A 129 -9.74 -14.38 -9.94
C THR A 129 -9.12 -15.13 -11.12
N ARG A 130 -9.33 -14.62 -12.33
CA ARG A 130 -8.74 -15.15 -13.57
C ARG A 130 -8.04 -14.06 -14.37
N SER A 131 -7.57 -13.02 -13.70
CA SER A 131 -6.86 -11.92 -14.35
C SER A 131 -5.57 -12.44 -14.99
N PRO A 132 -5.26 -12.06 -16.23
CA PRO A 132 -4.00 -12.43 -16.84
C PRO A 132 -2.84 -11.65 -16.21
N TYR A 133 -1.63 -12.21 -16.26
CA TYR A 133 -0.43 -11.48 -15.91
C TYR A 133 -0.28 -10.22 -16.77
N VAL A 134 0.03 -9.11 -16.11
CA VAL A 134 0.32 -7.81 -16.71
C VAL A 134 1.84 -7.67 -16.90
N PRO A 135 2.32 -7.46 -18.13
CA PRO A 135 3.74 -7.18 -18.36
C PRO A 135 4.08 -5.74 -17.98
N LEU A 136 5.02 -5.57 -17.06
CA LEU A 136 5.66 -4.30 -16.73
C LEU A 136 6.98 -4.21 -17.51
N PRO A 137 7.12 -3.30 -18.48
CA PRO A 137 8.41 -3.09 -19.14
C PRO A 137 9.45 -2.58 -18.13
N PRO A 138 10.75 -2.87 -18.31
CA PRO A 138 11.81 -2.27 -17.50
C PRO A 138 11.67 -0.75 -17.37
N GLY A 139 11.82 -0.24 -16.15
CA GLY A 139 11.61 1.16 -15.80
C GLY A 139 10.14 1.56 -15.62
N ALA A 140 9.19 0.63 -15.69
CA ALA A 140 7.84 0.84 -15.17
C ALA A 140 7.80 0.69 -13.66
N ILE A 141 6.83 1.33 -13.01
CA ILE A 141 6.75 1.43 -11.55
C ILE A 141 5.60 0.58 -11.01
N LEU A 142 5.87 -0.27 -10.03
CA LEU A 142 4.83 -0.92 -9.24
C LEU A 142 4.38 0.02 -8.10
N LEU A 143 3.07 0.23 -7.98
CA LEU A 143 2.43 1.03 -6.94
C LEU A 143 1.54 0.12 -6.10
N THR A 144 2.08 -0.42 -5.01
CA THR A 144 1.35 -1.33 -4.12
C THR A 144 0.68 -0.55 -3.01
N HIS A 145 -0.60 -0.79 -2.75
CA HIS A 145 -1.31 -0.16 -1.63
C HIS A 145 -2.02 -1.17 -0.73
N GLY A 146 -2.17 -0.82 0.53
CA GLY A 146 -2.87 -1.66 1.49
C GLY A 146 -2.55 -1.30 2.93
N PRO A 147 -3.25 -1.91 3.89
CA PRO A 147 -2.91 -1.79 5.29
C PRO A 147 -1.72 -2.68 5.63
N LEU A 148 -0.98 -2.28 6.67
CA LEU A 148 0.04 -3.10 7.33
C LEU A 148 1.23 -3.49 6.42
N LEU A 149 1.48 -2.76 5.33
CA LEU A 149 2.53 -3.13 4.37
C LEU A 149 3.91 -3.12 5.02
N LEU A 150 4.19 -2.12 5.88
CA LEU A 150 5.54 -1.92 6.42
C LEU A 150 5.89 -2.89 7.57
N LYS A 151 4.95 -3.75 8.02
CA LYS A 151 5.31 -4.87 8.93
C LYS A 151 6.00 -6.01 8.19
N HIS A 152 5.92 -6.00 6.86
CA HIS A 152 6.47 -7.03 5.99
C HIS A 152 7.77 -6.53 5.35
N TRP A 153 8.68 -7.47 5.08
CA TRP A 153 9.98 -7.20 4.49
C TRP A 153 9.94 -7.11 2.96
N PHE A 154 8.89 -6.52 2.40
CA PHE A 154 8.79 -6.35 0.95
C PHE A 154 9.89 -5.41 0.44
N PRO A 155 10.35 -5.57 -0.82
CA PRO A 155 11.51 -4.86 -1.34
C PRO A 155 11.06 -3.49 -1.89
N PHE A 156 10.48 -2.66 -1.02
CA PHE A 156 10.04 -1.33 -1.41
C PHE A 156 11.23 -0.38 -1.56
N ASP A 157 11.25 0.34 -2.68
CA ASP A 157 12.28 1.35 -3.01
C ASP A 157 11.87 2.75 -2.52
N LEU A 158 10.58 2.96 -2.23
CA LEU A 158 10.05 4.13 -1.54
C LEU A 158 8.73 3.77 -0.85
N THR A 159 8.52 4.31 0.35
CA THR A 159 7.35 4.06 1.18
C THR A 159 6.59 5.36 1.50
N VAL A 160 5.29 5.37 1.24
CA VAL A 160 4.37 6.45 1.59
C VAL A 160 3.38 5.91 2.61
N HIS A 161 3.38 6.44 3.84
CA HIS A 161 2.41 6.07 4.87
C HIS A 161 1.35 7.16 5.03
N VAL A 162 0.08 6.81 4.81
CA VAL A 162 -1.08 7.69 4.98
C VAL A 162 -1.67 7.47 6.37
N LEU A 163 -1.28 8.35 7.29
CA LEU A 163 -1.64 8.30 8.70
C LEU A 163 -3.00 8.97 8.97
N LEU A 164 -3.85 8.26 9.70
CA LEU A 164 -4.96 8.82 10.46
C LEU A 164 -4.64 8.71 11.95
N SER A 165 -4.82 9.80 12.71
CA SER A 165 -4.77 9.71 14.17
C SER A 165 -5.83 8.72 14.69
N PRO A 166 -5.65 8.09 15.87
CA PRO A 166 -6.59 7.07 16.37
C PRO A 166 -8.06 7.53 16.37
N GLY A 167 -8.30 8.79 16.74
CA GLY A 167 -9.65 9.38 16.71
C GLY A 167 -10.18 9.57 15.28
N ALA A 168 -9.33 9.97 14.32
CA ALA A 168 -9.72 10.08 12.93
C ALA A 168 -9.95 8.71 12.29
N LEU A 169 -9.09 7.74 12.58
CA LEU A 169 -9.21 6.35 12.12
C LEU A 169 -10.55 5.78 12.58
N ARG A 170 -10.85 5.83 13.88
CA ARG A 170 -12.14 5.35 14.42
C ARG A 170 -13.35 6.03 13.78
N ARG A 171 -13.32 7.34 13.54
CA ARG A 171 -14.46 8.04 12.92
C ARG A 171 -14.67 7.71 11.44
N ARG A 172 -13.61 7.26 10.76
CA ARG A 172 -13.61 7.04 9.30
C ARG A 172 -13.71 5.57 8.92
N THR A 173 -13.33 4.66 9.82
CA THR A 173 -13.59 3.23 9.68
C THR A 173 -15.10 2.98 9.85
N PRO A 174 -15.76 2.21 8.96
CA PRO A 174 -17.15 1.79 9.16
C PRO A 174 -17.35 1.10 10.52
N GLU A 175 -18.52 1.26 11.13
CA GLU A 175 -18.78 0.72 12.47
C GLU A 175 -18.57 -0.80 12.56
N GLY A 176 -18.99 -1.55 11.54
CA GLY A 176 -18.78 -3.00 11.45
C GLY A 176 -17.33 -3.43 11.22
N GLU A 177 -16.42 -2.49 10.98
CA GLU A 177 -14.97 -2.73 10.84
C GLU A 177 -14.18 -2.20 12.05
N HIS A 178 -14.84 -1.64 13.07
CA HIS A 178 -14.17 -1.12 14.27
C HIS A 178 -13.38 -2.18 15.04
N TRP A 179 -13.75 -3.45 14.93
CA TRP A 179 -13.01 -4.55 15.52
C TRP A 179 -11.57 -4.65 14.96
N THR A 180 -11.27 -4.07 13.78
CA THR A 180 -9.91 -4.04 13.21
C THR A 180 -8.99 -2.98 13.86
N LEU A 181 -9.55 -2.01 14.59
CA LEU A 181 -8.79 -0.88 15.14
C LEU A 181 -7.63 -1.29 16.07
N PRO A 182 -7.78 -2.29 16.97
CA PRO A 182 -6.67 -2.74 17.80
C PRO A 182 -5.47 -3.29 17.00
N ALA A 183 -5.69 -3.82 15.79
CA ALA A 183 -4.60 -4.25 14.91
C ALA A 183 -3.75 -3.06 14.44
N PHE A 184 -4.37 -1.90 14.20
CA PHE A 184 -3.64 -0.68 13.86
C PHE A 184 -2.95 -0.06 15.08
N GLU A 185 -3.53 -0.16 16.28
CA GLU A 185 -2.85 0.26 17.53
C GLU A 185 -1.59 -0.59 17.78
N ARG A 186 -1.69 -1.90 17.56
CA ARG A 186 -0.55 -2.82 17.58
C ARG A 186 0.47 -2.48 16.50
N TYR A 187 0.03 -2.23 15.27
CA TYR A 187 0.89 -1.85 14.14
C TYR A 187 1.74 -0.61 14.45
N GLU A 188 1.11 0.44 15.00
CA GLU A 188 1.81 1.66 15.40
C GLU A 188 2.87 1.39 16.48
N THR A 189 2.59 0.47 17.41
CA THR A 189 3.49 0.14 18.51
C THR A 189 4.67 -0.74 18.06
N GLU A 190 4.41 -1.76 17.24
CA GLU A 190 5.40 -2.76 16.85
C GLU A 190 6.24 -2.34 15.64
N THR A 191 5.63 -1.63 14.68
CA THR A 191 6.27 -1.26 13.40
C THR A 191 6.63 0.21 13.33
N ALA A 192 5.89 1.09 14.04
CA ALA A 192 6.06 2.53 14.01
C ALA A 192 6.17 3.10 12.57
N PRO A 193 5.18 2.83 11.69
CA PRO A 193 5.26 3.18 10.26
C PRO A 193 5.47 4.68 10.02
N ALA A 194 4.91 5.54 10.88
CA ALA A 194 5.12 6.98 10.81
C ALA A 194 6.57 7.42 11.08
N ALA A 195 7.39 6.58 11.72
CA ALA A 195 8.80 6.86 11.98
C ALA A 195 9.74 6.28 10.91
N THR A 196 9.29 5.27 10.16
CA THR A 196 10.13 4.51 9.22
C THR A 196 9.80 4.81 7.76
N ALA A 197 8.61 5.29 7.43
CA ALA A 197 8.23 5.63 6.07
C ALA A 197 9.05 6.80 5.50
N ASP A 198 9.41 6.73 4.22
CA ASP A 198 10.13 7.79 3.51
C ASP A 198 9.30 9.07 3.39
N VAL A 199 7.98 8.89 3.19
CA VAL A 199 7.00 9.97 3.11
C VAL A 199 5.84 9.67 4.05
N LEU A 200 5.56 10.61 4.95
CA LEU A 200 4.45 10.57 5.87
C LEU A 200 3.39 11.59 5.47
N VAL A 201 2.16 11.13 5.27
CA VAL A 201 1.00 11.95 4.92
C VAL A 201 -0.01 11.86 6.06
N ARG A 202 -0.32 12.98 6.71
CA ARG A 202 -1.41 13.08 7.69
C ARG A 202 -2.71 13.45 6.99
N ALA A 203 -3.75 12.66 7.21
CA ALA A 203 -5.02 12.77 6.50
C ALA A 203 -6.25 12.76 7.43
N ASP A 204 -6.10 13.20 8.69
CA ASP A 204 -7.19 13.24 9.69
C ASP A 204 -8.47 13.90 9.16
N ASP A 205 -8.32 15.00 8.42
CA ASP A 205 -9.34 15.55 7.53
C ASP A 205 -8.88 15.34 6.08
N PRO A 206 -9.57 14.53 5.27
CA PRO A 206 -9.18 14.26 3.89
C PRO A 206 -9.22 15.51 3.00
N ARG A 207 -9.81 16.63 3.43
CA ARG A 207 -9.80 17.90 2.68
C ARG A 207 -8.53 18.71 2.94
N HIS A 208 -7.78 18.37 3.99
CA HIS A 208 -6.62 19.14 4.46
C HIS A 208 -5.43 18.21 4.77
N PRO A 209 -4.93 17.45 3.78
CA PRO A 209 -3.77 16.62 4.02
C PRO A 209 -2.52 17.47 4.26
N ALA A 210 -1.58 16.90 5.01
CA ALA A 210 -0.27 17.49 5.20
C ALA A 210 0.80 16.40 5.08
N TRP A 211 1.97 16.74 4.57
CA TRP A 211 3.06 15.78 4.32
C TRP A 211 4.42 16.29 4.81
N ASN A 212 5.43 15.43 4.89
CA ASN A 212 6.77 15.77 5.38
C ASN A 212 7.88 15.86 4.30
N GLY A 213 7.58 15.55 3.04
CA GLY A 213 8.50 15.73 1.90
C GLY A 213 9.30 14.48 1.54
#